data_AF-A0AA88XED4-F1
#
_entry.id   AF-A0AA88XED4-F1
#
_cell.length_a   1.000
_cell.length_b   1.000
_cell.length_c   1.000
_cell.angle_alpha   90.00
_cell.angle_beta   90.00
_cell.angle_gamma   90.00
#
_symmetry.space_group_name_H-M   'P 1'
#
loop_
_entity.id
_entity.type
_entity.pdbx_description
1 polymer ?
#
loop_
_entity_poly.entity_id
_entity_poly.type
_entity_poly.pdbx_seq_one_letter_code
_entity_poly.pdbx_strand_id
1 'polypeptide(L)'
;LHITGVAKEKIQIGLKLLTPEKNDISQEISVEGDQVCIKTTTPLSVQEHKAAIGQEFEQPGWDDRAIKATFTLDGDKLVEHLSGPYTASNTRYIDKDGNLIMVM
;
A
#
# COMPACT_ATOMS: atom_id res chain seq x y z
N LEU A 1 -1.81 10.88 10.93
CA LEU A 1 -0.45 10.37 11.25
C LEU A 1 -0.30 9.73 12.64
N HIS A 2 -1.06 10.13 13.69
CA HIS A 2 -1.01 9.46 15.01
C HIS A 2 -1.87 8.17 15.13
N ILE A 3 -2.67 7.84 14.11
CA ILE A 3 -3.72 6.81 14.19
C ILE A 3 -3.13 5.38 14.18
N THR A 4 -1.97 5.17 13.56
CA THR A 4 -1.37 3.84 13.40
C THR A 4 -0.36 3.48 14.50
N GLY A 5 -0.02 4.41 15.40
CA GLY A 5 0.93 4.17 16.49
C GLY A 5 2.39 3.95 16.06
N VAL A 6 2.77 4.39 14.86
CA VAL A 6 4.15 4.30 14.35
C VAL A 6 5.10 5.16 15.21
N ALA A 7 6.30 4.65 15.48
CA ALA A 7 7.34 5.38 16.21
C ALA A 7 7.69 6.71 15.52
N LYS A 8 7.92 7.78 16.30
CA LYS A 8 8.14 9.13 15.78
C LYS A 8 9.35 9.21 14.83
N GLU A 9 10.40 8.45 15.10
CA GLU A 9 11.60 8.38 14.28
C GLU A 9 11.28 7.82 12.88
N LYS A 10 10.46 6.76 12.81
CA LYS A 10 10.03 6.17 11.54
C LYS A 10 9.11 7.11 10.74
N ILE A 11 8.27 7.89 11.42
CA ILE A 11 7.45 8.93 10.76
C ILE A 11 8.35 9.96 10.06
N GLN A 12 9.42 10.41 10.71
CA GLN A 12 10.34 11.40 10.12
C GLN A 12 11.08 10.84 8.90
N ILE A 13 11.44 9.55 8.90
CA ILE A 13 12.03 8.88 7.74
C ILE A 13 11.01 8.83 6.60
N GLY A 14 9.78 8.38 6.86
CA GLY A 14 8.72 8.31 5.84
C GLY A 14 8.42 9.67 5.21
N LEU A 15 8.30 10.74 6.02
CA LEU A 15 8.05 12.09 5.52
C LEU A 15 9.15 12.61 4.59
N LYS A 16 10.42 12.24 4.84
CA LYS A 16 11.54 12.62 3.97
C LYS A 16 11.51 11.92 2.59
N LEU A 17 10.87 10.76 2.50
CA LEU A 17 10.71 10.02 1.23
C LEU A 17 9.50 10.50 0.43
N LEU A 18 8.48 11.04 1.13
CA LEU A 18 7.24 11.52 0.54
C LEU A 18 7.29 13.00 0.13
N THR A 19 8.46 13.65 0.18
CA THR A 19 8.57 15.03 -0.28
C THR A 19 8.47 15.06 -1.82
N PRO A 20 7.67 15.96 -2.42
CA PRO A 20 7.51 16.04 -3.88
C PRO A 20 8.82 16.15 -4.67
N GLU A 21 9.85 16.76 -4.07
CA GLU A 21 11.17 16.96 -4.68
C GLU A 21 12.06 15.70 -4.72
N LYS A 22 11.70 14.64 -3.97
CA LYS A 22 12.46 13.38 -3.86
C LYS A 22 11.58 12.13 -4.00
N ASN A 23 10.38 12.29 -4.55
CA ASN A 23 9.36 11.25 -4.58
C ASN A 23 9.66 10.19 -5.66
N ASP A 24 10.77 9.48 -5.50
CA ASP A 24 11.17 8.33 -6.33
C ASP A 24 10.44 7.05 -5.87
N ILE A 25 9.15 7.18 -5.55
CA ILE A 25 8.30 6.07 -5.18
C ILE A 25 7.51 5.65 -6.42
N SER A 26 7.64 4.39 -6.80
CA SER A 26 6.86 3.79 -7.89
C SER A 26 6.06 2.59 -7.40
N GLN A 27 4.86 2.41 -7.97
CA GLN A 27 4.08 1.20 -7.82
C GLN A 27 3.88 0.54 -9.18
N GLU A 28 4.29 -0.71 -9.29
CA GLU A 28 3.94 -1.60 -10.38
C GLU A 28 2.78 -2.48 -9.90
N ILE A 29 1.64 -2.40 -10.57
CA ILE A 29 0.43 -3.16 -10.21
C ILE A 29 0.07 -4.05 -11.40
N SER A 30 -0.04 -5.35 -11.18
CA SER A 30 -0.50 -6.31 -12.18
C SER A 30 -1.69 -7.12 -11.67
N VAL A 31 -2.60 -7.44 -12.59
CA VAL A 31 -3.77 -8.26 -12.34
C VAL A 31 -3.82 -9.36 -13.40
N GLU A 32 -3.74 -10.62 -12.95
CA GLU A 32 -3.82 -11.81 -13.80
C GLU A 32 -4.96 -12.71 -13.32
N GLY A 33 -6.13 -12.59 -13.95
CA GLY A 33 -7.34 -13.26 -13.45
C GLY A 33 -7.75 -12.70 -12.09
N ASP A 34 -7.70 -13.53 -11.05
CA ASP A 34 -7.94 -13.11 -9.67
C ASP A 34 -6.66 -12.73 -8.90
N GLN A 35 -5.48 -12.95 -9.48
CA GLN A 35 -4.21 -12.66 -8.84
C GLN A 35 -3.87 -11.18 -8.96
N VAL A 36 -3.66 -10.52 -7.83
CA VAL A 36 -3.15 -9.15 -7.76
C VAL A 36 -1.71 -9.21 -7.27
N CYS A 37 -0.82 -8.49 -7.96
CA CYS A 37 0.53 -8.20 -7.48
C CYS A 37 0.71 -6.69 -7.38
N ILE A 38 1.15 -6.20 -6.23
CA ILE A 38 1.54 -4.81 -6.00
C ILE A 38 3.00 -4.81 -5.57
N LYS A 39 3.86 -4.23 -6.40
CA LYS A 39 5.25 -4.00 -6.08
C LYS A 39 5.49 -2.51 -5.89
N THR A 40 5.89 -2.14 -4.68
CA THR A 40 6.21 -0.75 -4.33
C THR A 40 7.72 -0.63 -4.19
N THR A 41 8.31 0.25 -4.98
CA THR A 41 9.73 0.60 -4.92
C THR A 41 9.87 1.96 -4.27
N THR A 42 10.69 2.05 -3.22
CA THR A 42 11.08 3.30 -2.56
C THR A 42 12.61 3.42 -2.57
N PRO A 43 13.18 4.60 -2.27
CA PRO A 43 14.64 4.75 -2.13
C PRO A 43 15.27 3.87 -1.05
N LEU A 44 14.50 3.38 -0.07
CA LEU A 44 15.02 2.58 1.04
C LEU A 44 14.84 1.08 0.83
N SER A 45 13.73 0.68 0.22
CA SER A 45 13.38 -0.72 0.07
C SER A 45 12.34 -0.94 -1.02
N VAL A 46 12.30 -2.18 -1.52
CA VAL A 46 11.28 -2.70 -2.41
C VAL A 46 10.45 -3.71 -1.64
N GLN A 47 9.13 -3.60 -1.69
CA GLN A 47 8.22 -4.61 -1.17
C GLN A 47 7.26 -5.06 -2.27
N GLU A 48 7.03 -6.37 -2.35
CA GLU A 48 6.10 -6.99 -3.28
C GLU A 48 5.06 -7.80 -2.51
N HIS A 49 3.80 -7.59 -2.84
CA HIS A 49 2.65 -8.23 -2.20
C HIS A 49 1.78 -8.88 -3.27
N LYS A 50 1.55 -10.18 -3.13
CA LYS A 50 0.79 -10.98 -4.11
C LYS A 50 -0.26 -11.83 -3.42
N ALA A 51 -1.51 -11.72 -3.85
CA ALA A 51 -2.61 -12.55 -3.38
C ALA A 51 -3.77 -12.58 -4.38
N ALA A 52 -4.62 -13.60 -4.27
CA ALA A 52 -5.89 -13.62 -4.97
C ALA A 52 -6.86 -12.59 -4.37
N ILE A 53 -7.77 -12.04 -5.18
CA ILE A 53 -8.89 -11.24 -4.68
C ILE A 53 -9.70 -12.05 -3.66
N GLY A 54 -9.96 -11.44 -2.50
CA GLY A 54 -10.70 -12.04 -1.38
C GLY A 54 -9.87 -12.98 -0.51
N GLN A 55 -8.61 -13.26 -0.85
CA GLN A 55 -7.72 -14.09 -0.02
C GLN A 55 -6.98 -13.22 1.00
N GLU A 56 -7.11 -13.56 2.29
CA GLU A 56 -6.28 -12.98 3.34
C GLU A 56 -4.84 -13.51 3.23
N PHE A 57 -3.87 -12.61 3.38
CA PHE A 57 -2.45 -12.94 3.40
C PHE A 57 -1.69 -12.08 4.42
N GLU A 58 -0.54 -12.57 4.86
CA GLU A 58 0.34 -11.83 5.77
C GLU A 58 1.38 -11.05 4.97
N GLN A 59 1.64 -9.81 5.38
CA GLN A 59 2.69 -8.98 4.81
C GLN A 59 3.40 -8.17 5.90
N PRO A 60 4.70 -7.86 5.72
CA PRO A 60 5.36 -6.89 6.58
C PRO A 60 4.78 -5.49 6.27
N GLY A 61 4.43 -4.74 7.31
CA GLY A 61 4.19 -3.31 7.17
C GLY A 61 5.51 -2.57 6.90
N TRP A 62 5.43 -1.36 6.36
CA TRP A 62 6.59 -0.47 6.15
C TRP A 62 7.33 -0.09 7.45
N ASP A 63 6.75 -0.38 8.60
CA ASP A 63 7.31 -0.18 9.92
C ASP A 63 7.74 -1.49 10.62
N ASP A 64 7.87 -2.58 9.87
CA ASP A 64 8.27 -3.93 10.28
C ASP A 64 7.23 -4.67 11.15
N ARG A 65 6.05 -4.10 11.40
CA ARG A 65 4.99 -4.84 12.09
C ARG A 65 4.30 -5.79 11.12
N ALA A 66 4.07 -7.03 11.54
CA ALA A 66 3.25 -7.96 10.78
C ALA A 66 1.82 -7.43 10.68
N ILE A 67 1.30 -7.36 9.46
CA ILE A 67 -0.07 -7.00 9.16
C ILE A 67 -0.69 -8.08 8.28
N LYS A 68 -2.01 -8.20 8.36
CA LYS A 68 -2.80 -9.01 7.43
C LYS A 68 -3.46 -8.09 6.42
N ALA A 69 -3.51 -8.54 5.18
CA ALA A 69 -4.08 -7.80 4.08
C ALA A 69 -5.08 -8.67 3.30
N THR A 70 -6.05 -8.03 2.66
CA THR A 70 -6.95 -8.67 1.70
C THR A 70 -7.23 -7.68 0.57
N PHE A 71 -7.05 -8.11 -0.67
CA PHE A 71 -7.42 -7.32 -1.84
C PHE A 71 -8.88 -7.59 -2.21
N THR A 72 -9.65 -6.54 -2.45
CA THR A 72 -11.04 -6.60 -2.92
C THR A 72 -11.23 -5.61 -4.07
N LEU A 73 -12.27 -5.82 -4.87
CA LEU A 73 -12.68 -4.90 -5.92
C LEU A 73 -13.99 -4.23 -5.50
N ASP A 74 -14.03 -2.90 -5.52
CA ASP A 74 -15.24 -2.09 -5.36
C ASP A 74 -15.45 -1.28 -6.63
N GLY A 75 -16.26 -1.82 -7.54
CA GLY A 75 -16.45 -1.26 -8.87
C GLY A 75 -15.13 -1.26 -9.67
N ASP A 76 -14.65 -0.06 -9.98
CA ASP A 76 -13.39 0.19 -10.72
C ASP A 76 -12.17 0.39 -9.79
N LYS A 77 -12.34 0.16 -8.48
CA LYS A 77 -11.31 0.43 -7.47
C LYS A 77 -10.75 -0.86 -6.90
N LEU A 78 -9.44 -0.90 -6.75
CA LEU A 78 -8.74 -1.91 -5.97
C LEU A 78 -8.64 -1.43 -4.51
N VAL A 79 -9.23 -2.18 -3.58
CA VAL A 79 -9.21 -1.87 -2.16
C VAL A 79 -8.35 -2.90 -1.43
N GLU A 80 -7.38 -2.42 -0.68
CA GLU A 80 -6.52 -3.22 0.20
C GLU A 80 -6.97 -2.98 1.64
N HIS A 81 -7.58 -3.97 2.28
CA HIS A 81 -7.97 -3.91 3.68
C HIS A 81 -6.82 -4.40 4.55
N LEU A 82 -6.39 -3.59 5.52
CA LEU A 82 -5.29 -3.89 6.42
C LEU A 82 -5.81 -4.13 7.84
N SER A 83 -5.32 -5.17 8.49
CA SER A 83 -5.64 -5.51 9.88
C SER A 83 -4.42 -6.03 10.65
N GLY A 84 -4.55 -6.10 11.99
CA GLY A 84 -3.49 -6.52 12.91
C GLY A 84 -3.31 -5.49 14.03
N PRO A 85 -2.13 -4.89 14.21
CA PRO A 85 -1.89 -3.87 15.25
C PRO A 85 -2.69 -2.57 15.03
N TYR A 86 -3.25 -2.37 13.85
CA TYR A 86 -4.18 -1.31 13.49
C TYR A 86 -5.09 -1.80 12.36
N THR A 87 -6.18 -1.07 12.12
CA THR A 87 -7.05 -1.26 10.96
C THR A 87 -6.93 -0.06 10.03
N ALA A 88 -6.73 -0.29 8.74
CA ALA A 88 -6.64 0.74 7.71
C ALA A 88 -7.10 0.20 6.35
N SER A 89 -7.25 1.08 5.35
CA SER A 89 -7.57 0.67 3.99
C SER A 89 -6.86 1.55 2.97
N ASN A 90 -6.29 0.95 1.94
CA ASN A 90 -5.76 1.70 0.80
C ASN A 90 -6.66 1.46 -0.42
N THR A 91 -7.24 2.53 -0.97
CA THR A 91 -8.04 2.47 -2.20
C THR A 91 -7.24 3.03 -3.36
N ARG A 92 -7.11 2.25 -4.43
CA ARG A 92 -6.40 2.61 -5.66
C ARG A 92 -7.38 2.67 -6.84
N TYR A 93 -7.35 3.76 -7.60
CA TYR A 93 -8.18 3.93 -8.80
C TYR A 93 -7.48 4.85 -9.81
N ILE A 94 -7.89 4.77 -11.08
CA ILE A 94 -7.42 5.68 -12.13
C ILE A 94 -8.40 6.85 -12.23
N ASP A 95 -7.92 8.08 -12.15
CA ASP A 95 -8.76 9.26 -12.34
C ASP A 95 -9.07 9.52 -13.83
N LYS A 96 -9.90 10.53 -14.08
CA LYS A 96 -10.31 10.92 -15.45
C LYS A 96 -9.14 11.34 -16.36
N ASP A 97 -8.01 11.71 -15.78
CA ASP A 97 -6.83 12.21 -16.49
C ASP A 97 -5.78 11.08 -16.67
N GLY A 98 -6.11 9.85 -16.24
CA GLY A 98 -5.24 8.68 -16.37
C GLY A 98 -4.24 8.53 -15.24
N ASN A 99 -4.36 9.29 -14.15
CA ASN A 99 -3.44 9.20 -13.02
C ASN A 99 -3.88 8.11 -12.04
N LEU A 100 -2.91 7.35 -11.51
CA LEU A 100 -3.14 6.46 -10.38
C LEU A 100 -3.30 7.29 -9.10
N ILE A 101 -4.48 7.23 -8.48
CA ILE A 101 -4.78 7.84 -7.19
C ILE A 101 -4.83 6.75 -6.12
N MET A 102 -4.12 6.97 -5.02
CA MET A 102 -4.17 6.14 -3.82
C MET A 102 -4.67 6.97 -2.64
N VAL A 103 -5.72 6.48 -1.97
CA VAL A 103 -6.29 7.08 -0.75
C VAL A 103 -6.11 6.11 0.41
N MET A 104 -5.61 6.61 1.55
CA MET A 104 -5.33 5.83 2.77
C MET A 104 -6.16 6.33 3.95
#